data_AF-A0A8C0R181-F1
#
_entry.id   AF-A0A8C0R181-F1
#
_cell.length_a   1.000
_cell.length_b   1.000
_cell.length_c   1.000
_cell.angle_alpha   90.00
_cell.angle_beta   90.00
_cell.angle_gamma   90.00
#
_symmetry.space_group_name_H-M   'P 1'
#
loop_
_entity.id
_entity.type
_entity.pdbx_description
1 polymer ?
#
loop_
_entity_poly.entity_id
_entity_poly.type
_entity_poly.pdbx_seq_one_letter_code
_entity_poly.pdbx_strand_id
1 'polypeptide(L)'
;MYDISPCHLMMTTESCTVLFFLARMGTRKKVHAFVRVKPTDDFAHEMIKYGDDNKSIDIHIKKDLQKGVVNNKQTDWSFKLDGVLHNASQDLVYETVAKDVVAQALDGYNGNLVN
;
A
#
# COMPACT_ATOMS: atom_id res chain seq x y z
N MET A 1 -9.31 -17.03 3.17
CA MET A 1 -8.21 -17.19 4.15
C MET A 1 -7.25 -16.06 3.87
N TYR A 2 -7.14 -15.05 4.74
CA TYR A 2 -6.28 -13.90 4.49
C TYR A 2 -4.82 -14.33 4.67
N ASP A 3 -4.06 -14.41 3.58
CA ASP A 3 -2.64 -14.73 3.60
C ASP A 3 -1.85 -13.41 3.66
N ILE A 4 -1.16 -13.19 4.77
CA ILE A 4 -0.41 -11.96 5.05
C ILE A 4 1.05 -12.34 5.16
N SER A 5 1.77 -12.38 4.03
CA SER A 5 3.20 -12.71 4.01
C SER A 5 4.08 -11.46 4.19
N PRO A 6 5.14 -11.49 5.03
CA PRO A 6 5.87 -10.28 5.45
C PRO A 6 6.75 -9.62 4.38
N CYS A 7 7.08 -10.33 3.29
CA CYS A 7 8.05 -9.86 2.29
C CYS A 7 7.42 -9.44 0.96
N HIS A 8 6.13 -9.68 0.78
CA HIS A 8 5.31 -9.27 -0.36
C HIS A 8 3.89 -9.15 0.16
N LEU A 9 3.56 -7.97 0.73
CA LEU A 9 2.27 -7.75 1.40
C LEU A 9 1.17 -7.53 0.35
N MET A 10 0.91 -8.53 -0.48
CA MET A 10 -0.24 -8.53 -1.38
C MET A 10 -1.47 -8.98 -0.57
N MET A 11 -2.14 -8.04 0.07
CA MET A 11 -3.42 -8.31 0.73
C MET A 11 -4.49 -8.48 -0.36
N THR A 12 -4.78 -9.73 -0.70
CA THR A 12 -5.92 -10.08 -1.56
C THR A 12 -7.09 -10.49 -0.67
N THR A 13 -8.05 -9.59 -0.51
CA THR A 13 -9.41 -10.00 -0.13
C THR A 13 -10.19 -10.20 -1.44
N GLU A 14 -11.25 -11.02 -1.42
CA GLU A 14 -12.07 -11.28 -2.61
C GLU A 14 -12.63 -9.99 -3.25
N SER A 15 -12.70 -8.90 -2.48
CA SER A 15 -13.21 -7.59 -2.89
C SER A 15 -12.14 -6.50 -3.08
N CYS A 16 -10.87 -6.70 -2.66
CA CYS A 16 -9.87 -5.63 -2.68
C CYS A 16 -8.43 -6.15 -2.84
N THR A 17 -7.66 -5.52 -3.73
CA THR A 17 -6.21 -5.75 -3.88
C THR A 17 -5.43 -4.51 -3.50
N VAL A 18 -4.57 -4.63 -2.49
CA VAL A 18 -3.64 -3.59 -2.07
C VAL A 18 -2.24 -3.98 -2.55
N LEU A 19 -1.63 -3.16 -3.40
CA LEU A 19 -0.24 -3.34 -3.85
C LEU A 19 0.66 -2.30 -3.18
N PHE A 20 1.85 -2.74 -2.77
CA PHE A 20 2.86 -1.89 -2.19
C PHE A 20 3.96 -1.65 -3.22
N PHE A 21 4.28 -0.39 -3.48
CA PHE A 21 5.35 0.02 -4.38
C PHE A 21 6.54 0.54 -3.59
N LEU A 22 7.74 0.13 -3.98
CA LEU A 22 8.98 0.66 -3.45
C LEU A 22 9.77 1.35 -4.56
N ALA A 23 10.09 2.63 -4.36
CA ALA A 23 10.93 3.42 -5.27
C ALA A 23 12.24 3.79 -4.58
N ARG A 24 13.38 3.43 -5.17
CA ARG A 24 14.71 3.81 -4.66
C ARG A 24 15.32 4.90 -5.53
N MET A 25 15.70 6.01 -4.90
CA MET A 25 16.21 7.22 -5.55
C MET A 25 17.59 7.65 -5.01
N GLY A 26 18.29 8.45 -5.81
CA GLY A 26 19.65 8.89 -5.58
C GLY A 26 19.80 10.31 -5.06
N THR A 27 19.02 10.81 -4.08
CA THR A 27 19.43 11.85 -3.08
C THR A 27 18.29 12.22 -2.09
N ARG A 28 18.68 12.81 -0.94
CA ARG A 28 17.95 13.22 0.30
C ARG A 28 16.98 12.24 0.98
N LYS A 29 16.17 11.45 0.25
CA LYS A 29 15.45 10.28 0.76
C LYS A 29 15.66 9.15 -0.24
N LYS A 30 16.44 8.14 0.15
CA LYS A 30 16.88 7.09 -0.78
C LYS A 30 15.79 6.10 -1.12
N VAL A 31 14.74 5.99 -0.32
CA VAL A 31 13.67 4.99 -0.47
C VAL A 31 12.33 5.67 -0.19
N HIS A 32 11.38 5.47 -1.10
CA HIS A 32 9.99 5.87 -0.97
C HIS A 32 9.10 4.64 -1.04
N ALA A 33 8.11 4.55 -0.16
CA ALA A 33 7.13 3.48 -0.14
C ALA A 33 5.73 4.05 -0.40
N PHE A 34 5.01 3.46 -1.34
CA PHE A 34 3.66 3.83 -1.69
C PHE A 34 2.72 2.63 -1.61
N VAL A 35 1.44 2.89 -1.42
CA VAL A 35 0.38 1.87 -1.55
C VAL A 35 -0.54 2.28 -2.68
N ARG A 36 -0.89 1.34 -3.56
CA ARG A 36 -1.97 1.49 -4.53
C ARG A 36 -3.11 0.54 -4.17
N VAL A 37 -4.30 1.08 -4.02
CA VAL A 37 -5.51 0.28 -3.87
C VAL A 37 -6.21 0.19 -5.20
N LYS A 38 -6.44 -1.04 -5.67
CA LYS A 38 -7.17 -1.28 -6.91
C LYS A 38 -8.61 -0.75 -6.77
N PRO A 39 -9.11 0.04 -7.73
CA PRO A 39 -10.52 0.44 -7.74
C PRO A 39 -11.42 -0.79 -7.75
N THR A 40 -12.42 -0.82 -6.88
CA THR A 40 -13.38 -1.91 -6.75
C THR A 40 -14.74 -1.31 -6.39
N ASP A 41 -15.81 -1.84 -7.00
CA ASP A 41 -17.17 -1.36 -6.75
C ASP A 41 -17.67 -1.78 -5.36
N ASP A 42 -17.18 -2.92 -4.85
CA ASP A 42 -17.48 -3.44 -3.51
C ASP A 42 -16.29 -3.20 -2.57
N PHE A 43 -16.02 -1.93 -2.27
CA PHE A 43 -14.92 -1.59 -1.39
C PHE A 43 -15.27 -1.90 0.07
N ALA A 44 -14.38 -2.62 0.74
CA ALA A 44 -14.51 -3.00 2.15
C ALA A 44 -14.23 -1.81 3.09
N HIS A 45 -15.11 -0.81 3.08
CA HIS A 45 -15.02 0.43 3.88
C HIS A 45 -14.91 0.16 5.39
N GLU A 46 -15.39 -0.98 5.86
CA GLU A 46 -15.29 -1.39 7.25
C GLU A 46 -13.92 -1.96 7.62
N MET A 47 -13.13 -2.39 6.63
CA MET A 47 -11.84 -3.02 6.82
C MET A 47 -10.66 -2.12 6.44
N ILE A 48 -10.84 -1.16 5.52
CA ILE A 48 -9.75 -0.28 5.08
C ILE A 48 -10.19 1.17 5.25
N LYS A 49 -9.39 1.95 5.99
CA LYS A 49 -9.58 3.39 6.16
C LYS A 49 -8.36 4.14 5.67
N TYR A 50 -8.60 5.23 4.96
CA TYR A 50 -7.56 6.16 4.52
C TYR A 50 -7.47 7.30 5.53
N GLY A 51 -6.25 7.68 5.91
CA GLY A 51 -6.03 8.90 6.67
C GLY A 51 -6.18 10.14 5.79
N ASP A 52 -6.54 11.26 6.40
CA ASP A 52 -6.72 12.55 5.71
C ASP A 52 -5.42 13.11 5.11
N ASP A 53 -4.27 12.50 5.42
CA ASP A 53 -2.94 12.90 4.98
C ASP A 53 -2.51 12.27 3.64
N ASN A 54 -3.34 11.41 3.05
CA ASN A 54 -3.03 10.60 1.85
C ASN A 54 -1.73 9.77 2.00
N LYS A 55 -1.35 9.45 3.24
CA LYS A 55 -0.10 8.74 3.58
C LYS A 55 -0.33 7.64 4.59
N SER A 56 -1.43 7.72 5.34
CA SER A 56 -1.81 6.75 6.35
C SER A 56 -2.92 5.83 5.81
N ILE A 57 -2.79 4.54 6.07
CA ILE A 57 -3.81 3.52 5.78
C ILE A 57 -3.96 2.61 6.99
N ASP A 58 -5.19 2.42 7.43
CA ASP A 58 -5.56 1.54 8.53
C ASP A 58 -6.33 0.34 8.00
N ILE A 59 -5.95 -0.85 8.48
CA ILE A 59 -6.54 -2.14 8.13
C ILE A 59 -7.13 -2.77 9.38
N HIS A 60 -8.42 -3.06 9.35
CA HIS A 60 -9.19 -3.71 10.40
C HIS A 60 -9.76 -5.05 9.90
N ILE A 61 -9.34 -6.16 10.50
CA ILE A 61 -9.88 -7.49 10.20
C ILE A 61 -10.93 -7.85 11.24
N LYS A 62 -12.17 -8.07 10.76
CA LYS A 62 -13.28 -8.55 11.60
C LYS A 62 -12.91 -9.86 12.29
N LYS A 63 -13.09 -9.91 13.61
CA LYS A 63 -12.92 -11.14 14.41
C LYS A 63 -14.02 -12.13 14.07
N ASP A 64 -13.63 -13.37 13.80
CA ASP A 64 -14.56 -14.48 13.68
C ASP A 64 -15.04 -14.86 15.09
N LEU A 65 -16.31 -14.56 15.39
CA LEU A 65 -16.93 -14.77 16.70
C LEU A 65 -17.06 -16.26 17.08
N GLN A 66 -16.85 -17.20 16.14
CA GLN A 66 -17.10 -18.62 16.36
C GLN A 66 -15.91 -19.42 16.94
N LYS A 67 -14.71 -18.84 17.06
CA LYS A 67 -13.52 -19.57 17.57
C LYS A 67 -13.07 -19.01 18.93
N GLY A 68 -13.31 -19.80 19.97
CA GLY A 68 -13.27 -19.39 21.38
C GLY A 68 -11.97 -18.81 21.96
N VAL A 69 -12.17 -18.02 23.02
CA VAL A 69 -11.38 -17.71 24.25
C VAL A 69 -9.85 -17.50 24.17
N VAL A 70 -9.22 -17.40 23.00
CA VAL A 70 -7.85 -16.86 22.91
C VAL A 70 -7.81 -15.70 21.91
N ASN A 71 -8.09 -14.50 22.43
CA ASN A 71 -8.30 -13.26 21.69
C ASN A 71 -6.97 -12.55 21.28
N ASN A 72 -5.89 -13.31 21.10
CA ASN A 72 -4.52 -12.77 20.98
C ASN A 72 -4.07 -12.54 19.52
N LYS A 73 -5.02 -12.45 18.58
CA LYS A 73 -4.72 -12.15 17.18
C LYS A 73 -4.77 -10.64 16.98
N GLN A 74 -3.70 -10.08 16.40
CA GLN A 74 -3.71 -8.72 15.91
C GLN A 74 -4.79 -8.59 14.82
N THR A 75 -5.68 -7.62 15.00
CA THR A 75 -6.78 -7.34 14.06
C THR A 75 -6.67 -5.98 13.41
N ASP A 76 -5.80 -5.13 13.95
CA ASP A 76 -5.67 -3.74 13.60
C ASP A 76 -4.21 -3.48 13.19
N TRP A 77 -4.03 -2.93 12.00
CA TRP A 77 -2.74 -2.48 11.49
C TRP A 77 -2.87 -1.07 10.96
N SER A 78 -1.93 -0.21 11.35
CA SER A 78 -1.82 1.16 10.85
C SER A 78 -0.47 1.31 10.15
N PHE A 79 -0.48 1.79 8.92
CA PHE A 79 0.72 2.01 8.12
C PHE A 79 0.84 3.47 7.72
N LYS A 80 2.04 4.03 7.84
CA LYS A 80 2.36 5.37 7.34
C LYS A 80 3.44 5.27 6.27
N LEU A 81 3.13 5.78 5.09
CA LEU A 81 3.90 5.63 3.85
C LEU A 81 4.22 7.03 3.27
N ASP A 82 4.94 7.07 2.15
CA ASP A 82 5.17 8.32 1.42
C ASP A 82 3.93 8.73 0.59
N GLY A 83 3.05 7.78 0.27
CA GLY A 83 1.72 8.06 -0.29
C GLY A 83 0.80 6.85 -0.40
N VAL A 84 -0.51 7.09 -0.35
CA VAL A 84 -1.59 6.12 -0.56
C VAL A 84 -2.42 6.57 -1.76
N LEU A 85 -2.45 5.73 -2.79
CA LEU A 85 -3.07 5.97 -4.09
C LEU A 85 -4.34 5.10 -4.19
N HIS A 86 -5.49 5.68 -3.88
CA HIS A 86 -6.79 5.02 -4.04
C HIS A 86 -7.53 5.62 -5.24
N ASN A 87 -8.25 4.77 -5.99
CA ASN A 87 -8.96 5.18 -7.21
C ASN A 87 -8.09 5.96 -8.24
N ALA A 88 -6.77 5.69 -8.25
CA ALA A 88 -5.81 6.42 -9.07
C ALA A 88 -5.66 5.79 -10.46
N SER A 89 -5.70 6.63 -11.49
CA SER A 89 -5.38 6.23 -12.87
C SER A 89 -3.91 5.82 -12.98
N GLN A 90 -3.58 5.07 -14.04
CA GLN A 90 -2.20 4.66 -14.29
C GLN A 90 -1.27 5.87 -14.50
N ASP A 91 -1.77 6.92 -15.16
CA ASP A 91 -1.02 8.16 -15.38
C ASP A 91 -0.68 8.85 -14.05
N LEU A 92 -1.65 8.94 -13.13
CA LEU A 92 -1.41 9.54 -11.81
C LEU A 92 -0.39 8.74 -11.00
N VAL A 93 -0.45 7.40 -11.08
CA VAL A 93 0.53 6.51 -10.42
C VAL A 93 1.94 6.73 -10.99
N TYR A 94 2.07 6.83 -12.32
CA TYR A 94 3.35 7.09 -12.97
C TYR A 94 3.93 8.45 -12.57
N GLU A 95 3.13 9.51 -12.65
CA GLU A 95 3.53 10.87 -12.28
C GLU A 95 3.99 10.95 -10.82
N THR A 96 3.34 10.20 -9.92
CA THR A 96 3.63 10.26 -8.49
C THR A 96 4.83 9.40 -8.08
N VAL A 97 5.00 8.21 -8.68
CA VAL A 97 5.97 7.21 -8.20
C VAL A 97 7.20 7.12 -9.10
N ALA A 98 7.03 7.26 -10.41
CA ALA A 98 8.06 6.93 -11.39
C ALA A 98 8.74 8.15 -12.01
N LYS A 99 8.05 9.29 -12.12
CA LYS A 99 8.56 10.49 -12.77
C LYS A 99 9.92 10.94 -12.25
N ASP A 100 10.06 11.05 -10.93
CA ASP A 100 11.31 11.49 -10.31
C ASP A 100 12.43 10.48 -10.48
N VAL A 101 12.09 9.18 -10.47
CA VAL A 101 13.05 8.09 -10.70
C VAL A 101 13.60 8.14 -12.14
N VAL A 102 12.72 8.38 -13.11
CA VAL A 102 13.09 8.50 -14.53
C VAL A 102 13.91 9.76 -14.78
N ALA A 103 13.54 10.90 -14.19
CA ALA A 103 14.31 12.13 -14.29
C ALA A 103 15.73 11.95 -13.74
N GLN A 104 15.87 11.33 -12.56
CA GLN A 104 17.18 11.03 -11.97
C GLN A 104 18.01 10.04 -12.81
N ALA A 105 17.37 9.11 -13.51
CA ALA A 105 18.06 8.22 -14.43
C ALA A 105 18.70 8.98 -15.61
N LEU A 106 18.04 10.03 -16.10
CA LEU A 106 18.60 10.91 -17.13
C LEU A 106 19.79 11.73 -16.60
N ASP A 107 19.78 12.09 -15.32
CA ASP A 107 20.89 12.77 -14.63
C ASP A 107 22.03 11.81 -14.23
N GLY A 108 21.95 10.52 -14.57
CA GLY A 108 22.98 9.51 -14.34
C GLY A 108 22.88 8.76 -13.01
N TYR A 109 21.76 8.86 -12.29
CA TYR A 109 21.52 8.12 -11.04
C TYR A 109 20.73 6.83 -11.26
N ASN A 110 21.13 5.76 -10.57
CA ASN A 110 20.40 4.49 -10.63
C ASN A 110 19.09 4.55 -9.85
N GLY A 111 17.98 4.25 -10.52
CA GLY A 111 16.65 4.08 -9.94
C GLY A 111 16.21 2.62 -9.92
N ASN A 112 15.48 2.20 -8.88
CA ASN A 112 14.80 0.89 -8.85
C ASN A 112 13.33 1.08 -8.46
N LEU A 113 12.43 0.49 -9.24
CA LEU A 113 10.98 0.47 -8.99
C LEU A 113 10.53 -0.98 -8.85
N VAL A 114 9.91 -1.31 -7.73
CA VAL A 114 9.38 -2.64 -7.44
C VAL A 114 7.88 -2.55 -7.17
N ASN A 115 7.12 -3.47 -7.78
CA ASN A 115 5.69 -3.69 -7.63
C ASN A 115 5.44 -5.08 -7.03
#